data_AF-A0A090X0R5-F1
#
_entry.id   AF-A0A090X0R5-F1
#
_cell.length_a   1.000
_cell.length_b   1.000
_cell.length_c   1.000
_cell.angle_alpha   90.00
_cell.angle_beta   90.00
_cell.angle_gamma   90.00
#
_symmetry.space_group_name_H-M   'P 1'
#
loop_
_entity.id
_entity.type
_entity.pdbx_description
1 polymer ?
#
loop_
_entity_poly.entity_id
_entity_poly.type
_entity_poly.pdbx_seq_one_letter_code
_entity_poly.pdbx_strand_id
1 'polypeptide(L)' 'MVSETEGTFDTYKASLETNTEDFSDLEVFIEIEAASINTRNERRDKHLRANDFF' A
#
# COMPACT_ATOMS: atom_id res chain seq x y z
N MET A 1 -1.59 -20.85 -18.29
CA MET A 1 -1.24 -20.69 -16.86
C MET A 1 -1.15 -19.19 -16.62
N VAL A 2 -2.00 -18.63 -15.77
CA VAL A 2 -1.88 -17.23 -15.32
C VAL A 2 -1.18 -17.30 -13.97
N SER A 3 -0.05 -16.62 -13.80
CA SER A 3 0.64 -16.54 -12.51
C SER A 3 0.24 -15.25 -11.80
N GLU A 4 -0.31 -15.37 -10.60
CA GLU A 4 -0.48 -14.24 -9.70
C GLU A 4 0.88 -13.87 -9.05
N THR A 5 1.09 -12.58 -8.80
CA THR A 5 2.28 -12.08 -8.10
C THR A 5 1.82 -11.29 -6.89
N GLU A 6 2.14 -11.78 -5.70
CA GLU A 6 1.91 -11.08 -4.45
C GLU A 6 3.00 -10.03 -4.18
N GLY A 7 2.62 -8.95 -3.50
CA GLY A 7 3.53 -7.89 -3.06
C GLY A 7 2.91 -7.02 -1.95
N THR A 8 3.74 -6.27 -1.26
CA THR A 8 3.38 -5.36 -0.16
C THR A 8 3.94 -3.97 -0.40
N PHE A 9 3.43 -2.99 0.34
CA PHE A 9 4.10 -1.71 0.54
C PHE A 9 4.59 -1.68 1.98
N ASP A 10 5.90 -1.59 2.13
CA ASP A 10 6.54 -1.70 3.45
C ASP A 10 6.39 -0.40 4.26
N THR A 11 6.04 0.70 3.62
CA THR A 11 5.85 2.01 4.25
C THR A 11 4.49 2.58 3.91
N TYR A 12 3.67 2.72 4.95
CA TYR A 12 2.37 3.35 4.90
C TYR A 12 2.07 4.01 6.25
N LYS A 13 1.14 4.96 6.23
CA LYS A 13 0.53 5.56 7.42
C LYS A 13 -0.96 5.30 7.36
N ALA A 14 -1.53 4.96 8.51
CA ALA A 14 -2.97 4.82 8.68
C ALA A 14 -3.39 5.66 9.88
N SER A 15 -4.38 6.50 9.66
CA SER A 15 -5.08 7.26 10.71
C SER A 15 -6.54 6.83 10.70
N LEU A 16 -7.09 6.64 11.89
CA LEU A 16 -8.50 6.31 12.09
C LEU A 16 -9.09 7.38 12.98
N GLU A 17 -10.20 7.96 12.57
CA GLU A 17 -10.94 8.97 13.33
C GLU A 17 -12.38 8.50 13.51
N THR A 18 -12.90 8.63 14.72
CA THR A 18 -14.29 8.31 15.06
C THR A 18 -14.68 9.13 16.28
N ASN A 19 -15.92 9.60 16.31
CA ASN A 19 -16.45 10.38 17.42
C ASN A 19 -17.54 9.61 18.18
N THR A 20 -17.91 8.42 17.71
CA THR A 20 -18.90 7.56 18.37
C THR A 20 -18.28 6.24 18.84
N GLU A 21 -18.76 5.73 19.99
CA GLU A 21 -18.27 4.45 20.54
C GLU A 21 -18.69 3.23 19.71
N ASP A 22 -19.68 3.38 18.84
CA ASP A 22 -20.17 2.35 17.93
C ASP A 22 -19.46 2.33 16.56
N PHE A 23 -18.50 3.25 16.34
CA PHE A 23 -17.74 3.39 15.09
C PHE A 23 -18.61 3.64 13.84
N SER A 24 -19.87 4.05 14.01
CA SER A 24 -20.78 4.34 12.90
C SER A 24 -20.30 5.51 12.03
N ASP A 25 -19.46 6.38 12.58
CA ASP A 25 -18.83 7.53 11.91
C ASP A 25 -17.34 7.32 11.61
N LEU A 26 -16.86 6.08 11.61
CA LEU A 26 -15.44 5.78 11.40
C LEU A 26 -14.94 6.31 10.04
N GLU A 27 -13.98 7.22 10.09
CA GLU A 27 -13.19 7.68 8.96
C GLU A 27 -11.80 7.03 9.00
N VAL A 28 -11.34 6.58 7.83
CA VAL A 28 -10.05 5.92 7.68
C VAL A 28 -9.24 6.62 6.61
N PHE A 29 -8.08 7.16 7.00
CA PHE A 29 -7.12 7.77 6.10
C PHE A 29 -5.90 6.87 5.98
N ILE A 30 -5.56 6.49 4.75
CA ILE A 30 -4.38 5.67 4.46
C ILE A 30 -3.54 6.39 3.43
N GLU A 31 -2.28 6.59 3.76
CA GLU A 31 -1.25 7.12 2.87
C GLU A 31 -0.20 6.03 2.66
N ILE A 32 0.10 5.70 1.40
CA ILE A 32 1.06 4.65 1.04
C ILE A 32 2.22 5.29 0.29
N GLU A 33 3.46 5.00 0.71
CA GLU A 33 4.64 5.42 -0.04
C GLU A 33 4.87 4.42 -1.18
N ALA A 34 4.58 4.81 -2.42
CA ALA A 34 4.71 3.93 -3.58
C ALA A 34 6.14 3.37 -3.77
N ALA A 35 7.15 4.15 -3.39
CA ALA A 35 8.55 3.71 -3.42
C ALA A 35 8.86 2.53 -2.49
N SER A 36 8.00 2.24 -1.52
CA SER A 36 8.13 1.12 -0.58
C SER A 36 7.59 -0.22 -1.11
N ILE A 37 7.21 -0.28 -2.40
CA ILE A 37 6.75 -1.52 -3.02
C ILE A 37 7.78 -2.64 -2.89
N ASN A 38 7.31 -3.83 -2.50
CA ASN A 38 8.10 -5.00 -2.25
C ASN A 38 7.37 -6.24 -2.76
N THR A 39 7.87 -6.81 -3.84
CA THR A 39 7.37 -8.06 -4.40
C THR A 39 8.31 -9.23 -4.12
N ARG A 40 9.24 -9.06 -3.16
CA ARG A 40 10.35 -9.98 -2.85
C ARG A 40 11.24 -10.27 -4.06
N ASN A 41 11.30 -9.34 -5.02
CA ASN A 41 12.11 -9.45 -6.22
C ASN A 41 12.69 -8.08 -6.57
N GLU A 42 13.97 -7.88 -6.24
CA GLU A 42 14.65 -6.59 -6.37
C GLU A 42 14.59 -6.00 -7.79
N ARG A 43 14.70 -6.84 -8.83
CA ARG A 43 14.67 -6.37 -10.22
C ARG A 43 13.28 -5.88 -10.59
N ARG A 44 12.24 -6.57 -10.15
CA ARG A 44 10.85 -6.18 -10.37
C ARG A 44 10.49 -4.94 -9.57
N ASP A 45 10.90 -4.87 -8.30
CA ASP A 45 10.64 -3.72 -7.44
C ASP A 45 11.31 -2.46 -8.00
N LYS A 46 12.55 -2.57 -8.49
CA LYS A 46 13.23 -1.47 -9.17
C LYS A 46 12.49 -0.99 -10.42
N HIS A 47 11.90 -1.91 -11.19
CA HIS A 47 11.13 -1.56 -12.39
C HIS A 47 9.80 -0.89 -12.03
N LEU A 48 9.10 -1.38 -11.01
CA LEU A 48 7.83 -0.82 -10.56
C LEU A 48 8.00 0.60 -9.97
N ARG A 49 9.12 0.90 -9.33
CA ARG A 49 9.41 2.25 -8.79
C ARG A 49 9.80 3.28 -9.86
N ALA A 50 9.93 2.88 -11.12
CA ALA A 50 10.23 3.81 -12.20
C ALA A 50 8.95 4.54 -12.66
N ASN A 51 9.14 5.68 -13.34
CA ASN A 51 8.06 6.57 -13.84
C ASN A 51 7.03 5.91 -14.78
N ASP A 52 7.23 4.64 -15.14
CA ASP A 52 6.35 3.90 -16.04
C ASP A 52 5.14 3.28 -15.30
N PHE A 53 5.14 3.24 -13.95
CA PHE A 53 4.09 2.58 -13.17
C PHE A 53 3.49 3.44 -12.04
N PHE A 54 4.32 4.00 -11.16
CA PHE A 54 3.89 4.77 -9.97
C PHE A 54 4.50 6.16 -9.92
#